data_AF-A0A7C1BE79-F1
#
_entry.id   AF-A0A7C1BE79-F1
#
_cell.length_a   1.000
_cell.length_b   1.000
_cell.length_c   1.000
_cell.angle_alpha   90.00
_cell.angle_beta   90.00
_cell.angle_gamma   90.00
#
_symmetry.space_group_name_H-M   'P 1'
#
loop_
_entity.id
_entity.type
_entity.pdbx_description
1 polymer ?
#
loop_
_entity_poly.entity_id
_entity_poly.type
_entity_poly.pdbx_seq_one_letter_code
_entity_poly.pdbx_strand_id
1 'polypeptide(L)' 'KFRGSDGNVFVLRGGGFGHGVGMCQMGAGMMAYRGKDYREILRHYFTDVDIAKIY' A
#
# COMPACT_ATOMS: atom_id res chain seq x y z
N LYS A 1 -1.48 4.52 26.89
CA LYS A 1 -1.05 3.61 27.97
C LYS A 1 -2.03 2.45 28.01
N PHE A 2 -1.62 1.26 27.57
CA PHE A 2 -2.43 0.03 27.73
C PHE A 2 -2.23 -0.43 29.17
N ARG A 3 -3.27 -0.35 29.99
CA ARG A 3 -3.22 -0.74 31.40
C ARG A 3 -4.12 -1.97 31.54
N GLY A 4 -3.52 -3.15 31.38
CA GLY A 4 -4.17 -4.42 31.64
C GLY A 4 -4.05 -4.75 33.11
N SER A 5 -5.19 -4.84 33.80
CA SER A 5 -5.34 -5.53 35.07
C SER A 5 -5.54 -7.02 34.79
N ASP A 6 -4.72 -7.85 35.43
CA ASP A 6 -4.93 -9.27 35.73
C ASP A 6 -5.13 -10.22 34.52
N GLY A 7 -4.00 -10.59 33.89
CA GLY A 7 -3.90 -11.62 32.86
C GLY A 7 -2.71 -11.38 31.93
N ASN A 8 -2.02 -12.43 31.48
CA ASN A 8 -0.90 -12.30 30.53
C ASN A 8 -1.39 -11.76 29.18
N VAL A 9 -1.41 -10.44 29.02
CA VAL A 9 -1.78 -9.77 27.77
C VAL A 9 -0.60 -9.79 26.80
N PHE A 10 -0.82 -10.34 25.60
CA PHE A 10 0.12 -10.23 24.48
C PHE A 10 -0.37 -9.15 23.51
N VAL A 11 0.40 -8.07 23.36
CA VAL A 11 0.08 -6.98 22.43
C VAL A 11 0.90 -7.13 21.16
N LEU A 12 0.23 -7.41 20.04
CA LEU A 12 0.84 -7.41 18.72
C LEU A 12 0.66 -6.03 18.06
N ARG A 13 1.75 -5.50 17.51
CA ARG A 13 1.75 -4.24 16.74
C ARG A 13 2.19 -4.56 15.31
N GLY A 14 1.30 -4.30 14.36
CA GLY A 14 1.57 -4.44 12.92
C GLY A 14 1.29 -3.13 12.18
N GLY A 15 1.54 -3.14 10.88
CA GLY A 15 1.26 -2.02 9.99
C GLY A 15 1.00 -2.50 8.56
N GLY A 16 0.23 -1.72 7.80
CA GLY A 16 -0.25 -2.10 6.47
C GLY A 16 -1.54 -2.94 6.50
N PHE A 17 -2.19 -3.05 5.34
CA PHE A 17 -3.40 -3.84 5.16
C PHE A 17 -3.35 -4.52 3.79
N GLY A 18 -2.99 -5.81 3.77
CA GLY A 18 -2.82 -6.60 2.54
C GLY A 18 -1.51 -7.40 2.52
N HIS A 19 -1.26 -8.11 1.43
CA HIS A 19 -0.09 -8.98 1.26
C HIS A 19 1.21 -8.22 0.91
N GLY A 20 1.13 -6.91 0.65
CA GLY A 20 2.30 -6.04 0.49
C GLY A 20 3.07 -6.19 -0.82
N VAL A 21 2.51 -6.82 -1.86
CA VAL A 21 3.18 -7.02 -3.16
C VAL A 21 2.49 -6.19 -4.23
N GLY A 22 3.28 -5.54 -5.10
CA GLY A 22 2.78 -4.72 -6.20
C GLY A 22 2.29 -3.36 -5.73
N MET A 23 1.04 -3.02 -6.03
CA MET A 23 0.50 -1.67 -5.86
C MET A 23 -0.18 -1.45 -4.50
N CYS A 24 0.28 -0.46 -3.74
CA CYS A 24 -0.46 0.08 -2.60
C CYS A 24 -1.60 0.98 -3.08
N GLN A 25 -2.85 0.57 -2.90
CA GLN A 25 -4.04 1.30 -3.38
C GLN A 25 -4.13 2.71 -2.79
N MET A 26 -3.92 2.85 -1.47
CA MET A 26 -3.92 4.15 -0.80
C MET A 26 -2.79 5.06 -1.31
N GLY A 27 -1.61 4.48 -1.55
CA GLY A 27 -0.48 5.20 -2.11
C GLY A 27 -0.74 5.67 -3.54
N ALA A 28 -1.31 4.81 -4.39
CA ALA A 28 -1.74 5.16 -5.75
C ALA A 28 -2.78 6.29 -5.74
N GLY A 29 -3.78 6.23 -4.85
CA GLY A 29 -4.75 7.30 -4.67
C GLY A 29 -4.12 8.63 -4.27
N MET A 30 -3.15 8.61 -3.36
CA MET A 30 -2.40 9.82 -2.98
C MET A 30 -1.50 10.36 -4.09
N MET A 31 -0.90 9.49 -4.91
CA MET A 31 -0.16 9.91 -6.09
C MET A 31 -1.07 10.59 -7.11
N ALA A 32 -2.25 10.02 -7.38
CA ALA A 32 -3.25 10.62 -8.25
C ALA A 32 -3.73 11.98 -7.71
N TYR A 33 -3.99 12.07 -6.40
CA TYR A 33 -4.33 13.34 -5.74
C TYR A 33 -3.24 14.40 -5.91
N ARG A 34 -1.96 13.98 -5.97
CA ARG A 34 -0.81 14.85 -6.25
C ARG A 34 -0.57 15.11 -7.75
N GLY A 35 -1.51 14.73 -8.61
CA GLY A 35 -1.48 15.01 -10.04
C GLY A 35 -0.68 14.01 -10.88
N LYS A 36 -0.26 12.87 -10.32
CA LYS A 36 0.37 11.80 -11.11
C LYS A 36 -0.65 11.09 -11.97
N ASP A 37 -0.29 10.85 -13.22
CA ASP A 37 -1.14 10.06 -14.11
C ASP A 37 -1.02 8.55 -13.83
N TYR A 38 -1.92 7.76 -14.41
CA TYR A 38 -1.93 6.31 -14.20
C TYR A 38 -0.65 5.61 -14.68
N ARG A 39 0.05 6.16 -15.68
CA ARG A 39 1.28 5.57 -16.21
C ARG A 39 2.44 5.79 -15.24
N GLU A 40 2.54 6.98 -14.67
CA GLU A 40 3.50 7.30 -13.61
C GLU A 40 3.25 6.45 -12.36
N ILE A 41 1.97 6.26 -11.98
CA ILE A 41 1.59 5.41 -10.85
C ILE A 41 1.97 3.96 -11.11
N LEU A 42 1.63 3.40 -12.28
CA LEU A 42 1.97 2.01 -12.60
C LEU A 42 3.47 1.77 -12.63
N ARG A 43 4.25 2.68 -13.26
CA ARG A 43 5.72 2.57 -13.30
C ARG A 43 6.39 2.73 -11.94
N HIS A 44 5.73 3.36 -10.97
CA HIS A 44 6.25 3.43 -9.61
C HIS A 44 6.17 2.07 -8.89
N TYR A 45 5.10 1.31 -9.13
CA TYR A 45 4.87 0.02 -8.45
C TYR A 45 5.38 -1.19 -9.22
N PHE A 46 5.53 -1.06 -10.53
CA PHE A 46 5.97 -2.13 -11.41
C PHE A 46 7.17 -1.62 -12.22
N THR A 47 8.36 -2.12 -11.90
CA THR A 47 9.60 -1.76 -12.58
C THR A 47 9.75 -2.57 -13.87
N ASP A 48 10.38 -1.97 -14.88
CA ASP A 48 10.69 -2.63 -16.16
C ASP A 48 9.45 -3.21 -16.88
N VAL A 49 8.31 -2.48 -16.84
CA VAL A 49 7.07 -2.85 -17.53
C VAL A 49 6.65 -1.83 -18.58
N ASP A 50 6.01 -2.32 -19.63
CA ASP A 50 5.34 -1.53 -20.66
C ASP A 50 3.82 -1.61 -20.56
N ILE A 51 3.16 -0.50 -20.89
CA ILE A 51 1.70 -0.42 -20.97
C ILE A 51 1.30 -0.64 -22.42
N ALA A 52 0.64 -1.77 -22.70
CA ALA A 52 0.18 -2.13 -24.03
C ALA A 52 -1.35 -2.07 -24.13
N LYS A 53 -1.84 -1.62 -25.29
CA LYS A 53 -3.26 -1.74 -25.68
C LYS A 53 -3.41 -3.06 -26.45
N ILE A 54 -4.26 -3.95 -25.94
CA ILE A 54 -4.43 -5.31 -26.48
C ILE A 54 -5.58 -5.46 -27.49
N TYR A 55 -6.49 -4.48 -27.56
CA TYR A 55 -7.62 -4.39 -28.49
C TYR A 55 -7.92 -2.93 -28.80
#